data_AF-A0A847P026-F1
#
_entry.id   AF-A0A847P026-F1
#
_cell.length_a   1.000
_cell.length_b   1.000
_cell.length_c   1.000
_cell.angle_alpha   90.00
_cell.angle_beta   90.00
_cell.angle_gamma   90.00
#
_symmetry.space_group_name_H-M   'P 1'
#
loop_
_entity.id
_entity.type
_entity.pdbx_description
1 polymer ?
#
loop_
_entity_poly.entity_id
_entity_poly.type
_entity_poly.pdbx_seq_one_letter_code
_entity_poly.pdbx_strand_id
1 'polypeptide(L)'
;MNTSKIIQLFSDVQEKRNNEISFFFLEHVLKARADLHMESGKHEYDQEINVYLAGLLNSLMDSETFLKPYISPFDLQVRQYLDNHPGLRNEYTVYRDNADFGLIILGFFLGYEHKGSYQNIVLSEVDEKSRISLYYEQAASALSHLQGRNLSLVTVFEELAEYLPDIIRILRHAASSYFNLVLQISEGTFYHLEKEMNQGDNKRIYSLKLDEFLKKYAAYKENPTLELKKNIMDLAEELRALNEKFTFGEF
;
A
#
# COMPACT_ATOMS: atom_id res chain seq x y z
N MET A 1 -5.15 42.05 -0.10
CA MET A 1 -5.79 40.89 -0.78
C MET A 1 -5.98 39.80 0.24
N ASN A 2 -7.22 39.31 0.38
CA ASN A 2 -7.66 38.53 1.54
C ASN A 2 -7.21 37.06 1.40
N THR A 3 -6.25 36.61 2.20
CA THR A 3 -5.68 35.25 2.21
C THR A 3 -6.75 34.16 2.34
N SER A 4 -7.87 34.44 3.04
CA SER A 4 -9.00 33.51 3.14
C SER A 4 -9.69 33.20 1.80
N LYS A 5 -9.73 34.15 0.85
CA LYS A 5 -10.30 33.90 -0.50
C LYS A 5 -9.39 33.00 -1.34
N ILE A 6 -8.09 33.09 -1.12
CA ILE A 6 -7.11 32.27 -1.84
C ILE A 6 -7.17 30.83 -1.32
N ILE A 7 -7.20 30.61 0.00
CA ILE A 7 -7.30 29.28 0.61
C ILE A 7 -8.63 28.58 0.24
N GLN A 8 -9.75 29.31 0.20
CA GLN A 8 -11.03 28.77 -0.29
C GLN A 8 -10.96 28.39 -1.76
N LEU A 9 -10.40 29.24 -2.62
CA LEU A 9 -10.25 28.92 -4.04
C LEU A 9 -9.34 27.70 -4.28
N PHE A 10 -8.27 27.54 -3.50
CA PHE A 10 -7.39 26.37 -3.57
C PHE A 10 -8.09 25.09 -3.10
N SER A 11 -8.89 25.17 -2.03
CA SER A 11 -9.67 24.03 -1.52
C SER A 11 -10.76 23.62 -2.51
N ASP A 12 -11.49 24.59 -3.07
CA ASP A 12 -12.52 24.36 -4.09
C ASP A 12 -11.93 23.79 -5.39
N VAL A 13 -10.73 24.23 -5.79
CA VAL A 13 -10.01 23.68 -6.96
C VAL A 13 -9.52 22.26 -6.69
N GLN A 14 -9.05 21.96 -5.47
CA GLN A 14 -8.67 20.59 -5.09
C GLN A 14 -9.88 19.66 -5.01
N GLU A 15 -10.99 20.09 -4.43
CA GLU A 15 -12.21 19.30 -4.34
C GLU A 15 -12.82 19.06 -5.73
N LYS A 16 -12.84 20.08 -6.59
CA LYS A 16 -13.30 19.95 -7.98
C LYS A 16 -12.38 19.04 -8.81
N ARG A 17 -11.06 19.17 -8.67
CA ARG A 17 -10.07 18.29 -9.33
C ARG A 17 -10.18 16.85 -8.85
N ASN A 18 -10.35 16.62 -7.54
CA ASN A 18 -10.52 15.28 -6.98
C ASN A 18 -11.79 14.59 -7.50
N ASN A 19 -12.88 15.35 -7.67
CA ASN A 19 -14.10 14.85 -8.29
C ASN A 19 -13.89 14.53 -9.77
N GLU A 20 -13.23 15.40 -10.54
CA GLU A 20 -12.94 15.18 -11.97
C GLU A 20 -12.08 13.91 -12.20
N ILE A 21 -11.06 13.69 -11.37
CA ILE A 21 -10.21 12.49 -11.45
C ILE A 21 -10.98 11.22 -11.05
N SER A 22 -11.81 11.28 -10.00
CA SER A 22 -12.65 10.15 -9.59
C SER A 22 -13.65 9.78 -10.69
N PHE A 23 -14.28 10.76 -11.35
CA PHE A 23 -15.15 10.51 -12.50
C PHE A 23 -14.41 9.90 -13.68
N PHE A 24 -13.20 10.38 -13.96
CA PHE A 24 -12.35 9.80 -14.99
C PHE A 24 -12.09 8.30 -14.72
N PHE A 25 -11.70 7.91 -13.50
CA PHE A 25 -11.48 6.51 -13.18
C PHE A 25 -12.77 5.69 -13.25
N LEU A 26 -13.89 6.21 -12.75
CA LEU A 26 -15.18 5.55 -12.82
C LEU A 26 -15.60 5.27 -14.26
N GLU A 27 -15.47 6.25 -15.16
CA GLU A 27 -15.80 6.11 -16.58
C GLU A 27 -15.01 4.96 -17.22
N HIS A 28 -13.71 4.86 -16.93
CA HIS A 28 -12.85 3.85 -17.53
C HIS A 28 -13.04 2.45 -16.92
N VAL A 29 -13.39 2.36 -15.63
CA VAL A 29 -13.84 1.09 -15.02
C VAL A 29 -15.12 0.61 -15.71
N LEU A 30 -16.10 1.50 -15.94
CA LEU A 30 -17.34 1.14 -16.62
C LEU A 30 -17.13 0.72 -18.08
N LYS A 31 -16.25 1.41 -18.82
CA LYS A 31 -15.86 1.01 -20.17
C LYS A 31 -15.21 -0.37 -20.19
N ALA A 32 -14.28 -0.63 -19.26
CA ALA A 32 -13.63 -1.92 -19.16
C ALA A 32 -14.62 -3.06 -18.86
N ARG A 33 -15.61 -2.81 -18.00
CA ARG A 33 -16.71 -3.76 -17.75
C ARG A 33 -17.53 -4.05 -19.01
N ALA A 34 -17.86 -3.01 -19.78
CA ALA A 34 -18.62 -3.17 -21.02
C ALA A 34 -17.86 -4.02 -22.06
N ASP A 35 -16.56 -3.75 -22.25
CA ASP A 35 -15.71 -4.50 -23.18
C ASP A 35 -15.56 -5.98 -22.77
N LEU A 36 -15.60 -6.27 -21.47
CA LEU A 36 -15.50 -7.62 -20.93
C LEU A 36 -16.86 -8.34 -20.82
N HIS A 37 -17.96 -7.70 -21.24
CA HIS A 37 -19.33 -8.19 -21.06
C HIS A 37 -19.72 -8.44 -19.58
N MET A 38 -19.14 -7.64 -18.69
CA MET A 38 -19.34 -7.65 -17.24
C MET A 38 -20.13 -6.42 -16.79
N GLU A 39 -21.18 -6.03 -17.53
CA GLU A 39 -21.92 -4.80 -17.26
C GLU A 39 -22.49 -4.76 -15.83
N SER A 40 -22.47 -3.56 -15.24
CA SER A 40 -23.01 -3.29 -13.90
C SER A 40 -24.52 -3.53 -13.82
N GLY A 41 -24.99 -3.91 -12.64
CA GLY A 41 -26.42 -4.16 -12.37
C GLY A 41 -26.82 -5.62 -12.51
N LYS A 42 -25.84 -6.52 -12.65
CA LYS A 42 -26.03 -7.97 -12.52
C LYS A 42 -25.95 -8.39 -11.04
N HIS A 43 -25.14 -7.68 -10.25
CA HIS A 43 -25.04 -7.82 -8.80
C HIS A 43 -25.53 -6.57 -8.08
N GLU A 44 -26.02 -6.74 -6.85
CA GLU A 44 -26.69 -5.68 -6.07
C GLU A 44 -25.75 -4.49 -5.78
N TYR A 45 -24.44 -4.73 -5.59
CA TYR A 45 -23.47 -3.69 -5.22
C TYR A 45 -22.43 -3.38 -6.31
N ASP A 46 -22.70 -3.76 -7.56
CA ASP A 46 -21.82 -3.43 -8.70
C ASP A 46 -21.50 -1.93 -8.77
N GLN A 47 -22.47 -1.08 -8.44
CA GLN A 47 -22.33 0.38 -8.51
C GLN A 47 -21.38 0.89 -7.42
N GLU A 48 -21.57 0.46 -6.19
CA GLU A 48 -20.76 0.79 -5.03
C GLU A 48 -19.33 0.30 -5.20
N ILE A 49 -19.13 -0.90 -5.76
CA ILE A 49 -17.81 -1.41 -6.11
C ILE A 49 -17.13 -0.50 -7.13
N ASN A 50 -17.82 -0.09 -8.20
CA ASN A 50 -17.21 0.79 -9.19
C ASN A 50 -16.81 2.14 -8.58
N VAL A 51 -17.63 2.70 -7.68
CA VAL A 51 -17.31 3.92 -6.95
C VAL A 51 -16.12 3.72 -6.01
N TYR A 52 -16.06 2.58 -5.31
CA TYR A 52 -14.94 2.23 -4.44
C TYR A 52 -13.63 2.14 -5.24
N LEU A 53 -13.63 1.41 -6.36
CA LEU A 53 -12.47 1.27 -7.24
C LEU A 53 -12.04 2.62 -7.80
N ALA A 54 -12.97 3.47 -8.24
CA ALA A 54 -12.64 4.81 -8.71
C ALA A 54 -12.00 5.68 -7.60
N GLY A 55 -12.51 5.58 -6.37
CA GLY A 55 -11.94 6.25 -5.21
C GLY A 55 -10.54 5.75 -4.86
N LEU A 56 -10.33 4.43 -4.90
CA LEU A 56 -9.03 3.79 -4.69
C LEU A 56 -8.03 4.25 -5.75
N LEU A 57 -8.42 4.30 -7.03
CA LEU A 57 -7.56 4.78 -8.10
C LEU A 57 -7.25 6.28 -7.99
N ASN A 58 -8.22 7.08 -7.57
CA ASN A 58 -7.98 8.48 -7.26
C ASN A 58 -6.96 8.64 -6.11
N SER A 59 -7.00 7.76 -5.11
CA SER A 59 -6.05 7.80 -3.98
C SER A 59 -4.60 7.46 -4.37
N LEU A 60 -4.37 6.77 -5.50
CA LEU A 60 -3.02 6.54 -6.06
C LEU A 60 -2.34 7.83 -6.51
N MET A 61 -3.11 8.88 -6.81
CA MET A 61 -2.55 10.17 -7.17
C MET A 61 -1.89 10.88 -5.99
N ASP A 62 -2.12 10.39 -4.77
CA ASP A 62 -1.45 10.82 -3.55
C ASP A 62 -0.37 9.80 -3.13
N SER A 63 0.88 10.23 -3.15
CA SER A 63 2.05 9.37 -2.85
C SER A 63 2.05 8.80 -1.43
N GLU A 64 1.32 9.41 -0.50
CA GLU A 64 1.30 8.97 0.91
C GLU A 64 0.39 7.75 1.15
N THR A 65 -0.51 7.43 0.21
CA THR A 65 -1.52 6.38 0.39
C THR A 65 -0.91 4.98 0.58
N PHE A 66 0.24 4.69 -0.01
CA PHE A 66 0.85 3.35 0.01
C PHE A 66 2.18 3.27 0.76
N LEU A 67 2.70 4.40 1.26
CA LEU A 67 3.93 4.44 2.06
C LEU A 67 3.65 4.24 3.55
N LYS A 68 2.76 3.29 3.87
CA LYS A 68 2.32 3.04 5.23
C LYS A 68 3.16 1.97 5.92
N PRO A 69 3.45 2.13 7.22
CA PRO A 69 4.42 1.28 7.91
C PRO A 69 4.01 -0.20 8.07
N TYR A 70 2.76 -0.52 7.75
CA TYR A 70 2.09 -1.82 7.92
C TYR A 70 1.65 -2.46 6.61
N ILE A 71 1.91 -1.82 5.46
CA ILE A 71 1.75 -2.48 4.16
C ILE A 71 2.95 -3.40 3.99
N SER A 72 2.70 -4.69 3.82
CA SER A 72 3.75 -5.69 3.72
C SER A 72 3.30 -6.85 2.84
N PRO A 73 4.22 -7.48 2.09
CA PRO A 73 3.96 -8.77 1.45
C PRO A 73 3.81 -9.95 2.41
N PHE A 74 4.29 -9.82 3.65
CA PHE A 74 4.39 -10.95 4.57
C PHE A 74 3.32 -10.85 5.66
N ASP A 75 2.43 -11.85 5.71
CA ASP A 75 1.35 -11.93 6.71
C ASP A 75 1.87 -11.81 8.15
N LEU A 76 3.06 -12.36 8.43
CA LEU A 76 3.69 -12.28 9.73
C LEU A 76 3.94 -10.82 10.15
N GLN A 77 4.38 -9.96 9.23
CA GLN A 77 4.66 -8.55 9.53
C GLN A 77 3.36 -7.76 9.74
N VAL A 78 2.33 -8.03 8.93
CA VAL A 78 0.98 -7.46 9.10
C VAL A 78 0.42 -7.85 10.47
N ARG A 79 0.55 -9.13 10.84
CA ARG A 79 0.10 -9.64 12.14
C ARG A 79 0.87 -9.01 13.31
N GLN A 80 2.20 -8.96 13.24
CA GLN A 80 3.03 -8.31 14.25
C GLN A 80 2.67 -6.83 14.43
N TYR A 81 2.33 -6.12 13.35
CA TYR A 81 1.87 -4.75 13.46
C TYR A 81 0.56 -4.65 14.25
N LEU A 82 -0.43 -5.52 13.97
CA LEU A 82 -1.72 -5.56 14.65
C LEU A 82 -1.61 -5.98 16.13
N ASP A 83 -0.71 -6.92 16.44
CA ASP A 83 -0.46 -7.32 17.84
C ASP A 83 0.12 -6.16 18.67
N ASN A 84 0.93 -5.29 18.04
CA ASN A 84 1.46 -4.07 18.67
C ASN A 84 0.46 -2.90 18.68
N HIS A 85 -0.57 -2.94 17.84
CA HIS A 85 -1.57 -1.89 17.68
C HIS A 85 -2.98 -2.48 17.73
N PRO A 86 -3.41 -3.07 18.86
CA PRO A 86 -4.66 -3.80 18.92
C PRO A 86 -5.88 -2.88 18.74
N GLY A 87 -6.97 -3.47 18.23
CA GLY A 87 -8.28 -2.83 18.16
C GLY A 87 -8.90 -2.89 16.78
N LEU A 88 -10.22 -3.03 16.73
CA LEU A 88 -11.00 -3.22 15.51
C LEU A 88 -10.76 -2.12 14.45
N ARG A 89 -10.50 -0.87 14.88
CA ARG A 89 -10.21 0.23 13.95
C ARG A 89 -8.87 0.01 13.21
N ASN A 90 -7.87 -0.49 13.91
CA ASN A 90 -6.58 -0.80 13.31
C ASN A 90 -6.69 -2.06 12.45
N GLU A 91 -7.39 -3.11 12.91
CA GLU A 91 -7.67 -4.30 12.11
C GLU A 91 -8.34 -3.93 10.78
N TYR A 92 -9.44 -3.18 10.83
CA TYR A 92 -10.11 -2.68 9.64
C TYR A 92 -9.15 -1.93 8.70
N THR A 93 -8.42 -0.95 9.23
CA THR A 93 -7.55 -0.09 8.41
C THR A 93 -6.40 -0.87 7.78
N VAL A 94 -5.72 -1.70 8.58
CA VAL A 94 -4.52 -2.44 8.14
C VAL A 94 -4.87 -3.50 7.11
N TYR A 95 -5.94 -4.28 7.34
CA TYR A 95 -6.34 -5.31 6.38
C TYR A 95 -6.87 -4.68 5.09
N ARG A 96 -7.72 -3.64 5.18
CA ARG A 96 -8.20 -2.92 3.99
C ARG A 96 -7.04 -2.39 3.16
N ASP A 97 -6.10 -1.68 3.78
CA ASP A 97 -5.00 -1.03 3.05
C ASP A 97 -4.05 -2.04 2.40
N ASN A 98 -3.80 -3.19 3.04
CA ASN A 98 -3.01 -4.25 2.43
C ASN A 98 -3.77 -4.95 1.28
N ALA A 99 -5.08 -5.14 1.42
CA ALA A 99 -5.92 -5.68 0.34
C ALA A 99 -5.97 -4.74 -0.86
N ASP A 100 -6.19 -3.44 -0.62
CA ASP A 100 -6.19 -2.39 -1.63
C ASP A 100 -4.84 -2.32 -2.36
N PHE A 101 -3.73 -2.37 -1.61
CA PHE A 101 -2.39 -2.40 -2.21
C PHE A 101 -2.22 -3.63 -3.12
N GLY A 102 -2.56 -4.83 -2.63
CA GLY A 102 -2.48 -6.05 -3.42
C GLY A 102 -3.39 -6.00 -4.66
N LEU A 103 -4.60 -5.47 -4.52
CA LEU A 103 -5.55 -5.30 -5.62
C LEU A 103 -4.98 -4.39 -6.72
N ILE A 104 -4.36 -3.27 -6.35
CA ILE A 104 -3.70 -2.38 -7.32
C ILE A 104 -2.52 -3.08 -7.98
N ILE A 105 -1.65 -3.75 -7.21
CA ILE A 105 -0.49 -4.46 -7.76
C ILE A 105 -0.92 -5.52 -8.78
N LEU A 106 -1.93 -6.34 -8.46
CA LEU A 106 -2.43 -7.37 -9.37
C LEU A 106 -3.28 -6.80 -10.52
N GLY A 107 -4.04 -5.73 -10.25
CA GLY A 107 -4.95 -5.10 -11.21
C GLY A 107 -4.23 -4.26 -12.26
N PHE A 108 -3.12 -3.61 -11.91
CA PHE A 108 -2.47 -2.65 -12.81
C PHE A 108 -1.11 -3.12 -13.33
N PHE A 109 -0.37 -3.84 -12.49
CA PHE A 109 1.03 -4.12 -12.77
C PHE A 109 1.28 -5.58 -13.15
N LEU A 110 0.28 -6.49 -13.05
CA LEU A 110 0.46 -7.92 -13.32
C LEU A 110 0.89 -8.22 -14.76
N GLY A 111 2.12 -8.73 -14.90
CA GLY A 111 2.77 -9.02 -16.18
C GLY A 111 3.78 -7.96 -16.63
N TYR A 112 4.05 -6.94 -15.80
CA TYR A 112 5.15 -5.99 -16.02
C TYR A 112 6.45 -6.60 -15.48
N GLU A 113 7.29 -7.10 -16.39
CA GLU A 113 8.58 -7.71 -16.06
C GLU A 113 9.70 -6.67 -16.19
N HIS A 114 10.32 -6.31 -15.07
CA HIS A 114 11.64 -5.68 -15.07
C HIS A 114 12.51 -6.29 -13.96
N LYS A 115 13.83 -6.16 -14.07
CA LYS A 115 14.76 -6.58 -13.02
C LYS A 115 14.47 -5.78 -11.76
N GLY A 116 13.95 -6.44 -10.72
CA GLY A 116 13.51 -5.79 -9.48
C GLY A 116 12.03 -5.91 -9.18
N SER A 117 11.19 -6.36 -10.13
CA SER A 117 9.75 -6.29 -9.95
C SER A 117 9.30 -7.07 -8.70
N TYR A 118 8.46 -6.41 -7.88
CA TYR A 118 7.81 -7.01 -6.71
C TYR A 118 7.15 -8.36 -7.07
N GLN A 119 6.65 -8.50 -8.30
CA GLN A 119 6.09 -9.75 -8.81
C GLN A 119 7.09 -10.91 -8.88
N ASN A 120 8.31 -10.66 -9.34
CA ASN A 120 9.33 -11.71 -9.48
C ASN A 120 10.05 -12.01 -8.16
N ILE A 121 10.17 -11.02 -7.28
CA ILE A 121 10.91 -11.14 -6.01
C ILE A 121 10.02 -11.66 -4.89
N VAL A 122 8.73 -11.30 -4.89
CA VAL A 122 7.85 -11.49 -3.72
C VAL A 122 6.59 -12.30 -4.04
N LEU A 123 6.00 -12.13 -5.23
CA LEU A 123 4.76 -12.82 -5.62
C LEU A 123 4.97 -14.13 -6.42
N SER A 124 6.21 -14.56 -6.61
CA SER A 124 6.53 -15.74 -7.44
C SER A 124 6.09 -17.07 -6.83
N GLU A 125 5.82 -17.11 -5.51
CA GLU A 125 5.49 -18.35 -4.78
C GLU A 125 4.23 -18.26 -3.89
N VAL A 126 3.50 -17.13 -3.89
CA VAL A 126 2.37 -16.91 -2.96
C VAL A 126 1.06 -16.72 -3.72
N ASP A 127 -0.01 -17.36 -3.23
CA ASP A 127 -1.38 -17.14 -3.72
C ASP A 127 -1.93 -15.79 -3.24
N GLU A 128 -1.42 -14.72 -3.87
CA GLU A 128 -1.72 -13.33 -3.51
C GLU A 128 -3.21 -13.00 -3.67
N LYS A 129 -3.91 -13.68 -4.59
CA LYS A 129 -5.35 -13.49 -4.76
C LYS A 129 -6.10 -13.95 -3.52
N SER A 130 -5.81 -15.16 -3.03
CA SER A 130 -6.41 -15.68 -1.80
C SER A 130 -6.09 -14.78 -0.60
N ARG A 131 -4.88 -14.22 -0.55
CA ARG A 131 -4.47 -13.26 0.49
C ARG A 131 -5.30 -11.97 0.46
N ILE A 132 -5.47 -11.36 -0.72
CA ILE A 132 -6.26 -10.14 -0.89
C ILE A 132 -7.72 -10.40 -0.51
N SER A 133 -8.31 -11.50 -0.99
CA SER A 133 -9.69 -11.89 -0.62
C SER A 133 -9.83 -12.02 0.89
N LEU A 134 -8.92 -12.76 1.55
CA LEU A 134 -8.93 -12.91 2.99
C LEU A 134 -8.84 -11.56 3.72
N TYR A 135 -8.01 -10.64 3.24
CA TYR A 135 -7.85 -9.34 3.89
C TYR A 135 -9.08 -8.46 3.73
N TYR A 136 -9.77 -8.49 2.59
CA TYR A 136 -11.08 -7.83 2.47
C TYR A 136 -12.11 -8.46 3.41
N GLU A 137 -12.16 -9.78 3.56
CA GLU A 137 -13.04 -10.45 4.54
C GLU A 137 -12.73 -10.02 5.99
N GLN A 138 -11.45 -9.95 6.37
CA GLN A 138 -11.05 -9.47 7.69
C GLN A 138 -11.41 -8.00 7.91
N ALA A 139 -11.24 -7.16 6.89
CA ALA A 139 -11.63 -5.75 6.94
C ALA A 139 -13.16 -5.59 7.09
N ALA A 140 -13.94 -6.38 6.34
CA ALA A 140 -15.40 -6.44 6.43
C ALA A 140 -15.85 -6.85 7.83
N SER A 141 -15.24 -7.90 8.39
CA SER A 141 -15.53 -8.39 9.74
C SER A 141 -15.26 -7.32 10.80
N ALA A 142 -14.08 -6.70 10.77
CA ALA A 142 -13.71 -5.65 11.70
C ALA A 142 -14.64 -4.42 11.61
N LEU A 143 -14.99 -4.01 10.38
CA LEU A 143 -15.90 -2.89 10.14
C LEU A 143 -17.34 -3.19 10.58
N SER A 144 -17.83 -4.40 10.32
CA SER A 144 -19.14 -4.87 10.77
C SER A 144 -19.26 -4.82 12.29
N HIS A 145 -18.19 -5.17 13.02
CA HIS A 145 -18.17 -5.03 14.48
C HIS A 145 -18.13 -3.58 14.97
N LEU A 146 -17.57 -2.65 14.19
CA LEU A 146 -17.48 -1.23 14.55
C LEU A 146 -18.76 -0.44 14.27
N GLN A 147 -19.37 -0.65 13.10
CA GLN A 147 -20.42 0.20 12.55
C GLN A 147 -21.72 -0.55 12.22
N GLY A 148 -21.73 -1.87 12.43
CA GLY A 148 -22.85 -2.75 12.11
C GLY A 148 -22.77 -3.34 10.70
N ARG A 149 -23.47 -4.45 10.51
CA ARG A 149 -23.42 -5.26 9.28
C ARG A 149 -24.12 -4.62 8.08
N ASN A 150 -25.08 -3.74 8.30
CA ASN A 150 -25.89 -3.12 7.23
C ASN A 150 -25.20 -1.95 6.52
N LEU A 151 -23.90 -1.76 6.76
CA LEU A 151 -23.13 -0.70 6.11
C LEU A 151 -22.78 -1.16 4.69
N SER A 152 -23.12 -0.38 3.67
CA SER A 152 -22.84 -0.71 2.27
C SER A 152 -21.37 -1.07 2.02
N LEU A 153 -20.45 -0.42 2.73
CA LEU A 153 -19.02 -0.69 2.61
C LEU A 153 -18.59 -2.08 3.15
N VAL A 154 -19.32 -2.65 4.10
CA VAL A 154 -19.08 -4.04 4.54
C VAL A 154 -19.39 -4.98 3.38
N THR A 155 -20.54 -4.81 2.74
CA THR A 155 -20.93 -5.63 1.59
C THR A 155 -19.99 -5.44 0.40
N VAL A 156 -19.52 -4.21 0.16
CA VAL A 156 -18.50 -3.95 -0.87
C VAL A 156 -17.25 -4.79 -0.61
N PHE A 157 -16.74 -4.88 0.62
CA PHE A 157 -15.58 -5.73 0.91
C PHE A 157 -15.86 -7.22 0.76
N GLU A 158 -17.04 -7.69 1.19
CA GLU A 158 -17.45 -9.09 1.00
C GLU A 158 -17.50 -9.44 -0.51
N GLU A 159 -18.10 -8.58 -1.34
CA GLU A 159 -18.15 -8.78 -2.79
C GLU A 159 -16.79 -8.59 -3.47
N LEU A 160 -15.95 -7.65 -3.01
CA LEU A 160 -14.57 -7.52 -3.49
C LEU A 160 -13.79 -8.82 -3.26
N ALA A 161 -13.98 -9.47 -2.11
CA ALA A 161 -13.34 -10.74 -1.78
C ALA A 161 -13.88 -11.89 -2.64
N GLU A 162 -15.20 -11.98 -2.81
CA GLU A 162 -15.88 -13.04 -3.55
C GLU A 162 -15.59 -12.97 -5.06
N TYR A 163 -15.67 -11.78 -5.65
CA TYR A 163 -15.53 -11.55 -7.10
C TYR A 163 -14.14 -11.04 -7.49
N LEU A 164 -13.15 -11.16 -6.60
CA LEU A 164 -11.78 -10.66 -6.81
C LEU A 164 -11.19 -11.01 -8.19
N PRO A 165 -11.31 -12.24 -8.72
CA PRO A 165 -10.75 -12.57 -10.02
C PRO A 165 -11.30 -11.72 -11.18
N ASP A 166 -12.60 -11.44 -11.17
CA ASP A 166 -13.24 -10.63 -12.21
C ASP A 166 -12.92 -9.14 -12.03
N ILE A 167 -12.82 -8.67 -10.78
CA ILE A 167 -12.41 -7.30 -10.47
C ILE A 167 -10.97 -7.05 -10.96
N ILE A 168 -10.06 -7.99 -10.71
CA ILE A 168 -8.70 -7.92 -11.25
C ILE A 168 -8.72 -7.87 -12.79
N ARG A 169 -9.58 -8.65 -13.46
CA ARG A 169 -9.69 -8.62 -14.93
C ARG A 169 -10.17 -7.26 -15.44
N ILE A 170 -11.15 -6.65 -14.78
CA ILE A 170 -11.66 -5.31 -15.09
C ILE A 170 -10.55 -4.27 -14.94
N LEU A 171 -9.84 -4.27 -13.80
CA LEU A 171 -8.75 -3.33 -13.55
C LEU A 171 -7.61 -3.50 -14.54
N ARG A 172 -7.25 -4.73 -14.91
CA ARG A 172 -6.21 -5.00 -15.91
C ARG A 172 -6.57 -4.47 -17.28
N HIS A 173 -7.80 -4.71 -17.72
CA HIS A 173 -8.28 -4.17 -18.98
C HIS A 173 -8.34 -2.64 -18.95
N ALA A 174 -8.72 -2.04 -17.81
CA ALA A 174 -8.68 -0.59 -17.65
C ALA A 174 -7.26 -0.03 -17.75
N ALA A 175 -6.31 -0.66 -17.06
CA ALA A 175 -4.89 -0.28 -17.06
C ALA A 175 -4.26 -0.36 -18.46
N SER A 176 -4.49 -1.45 -19.18
CA SER A 176 -3.90 -1.67 -20.51
C SER A 176 -4.55 -0.84 -21.61
N SER A 177 -5.88 -0.72 -21.59
CA SER A 177 -6.65 -0.20 -22.72
C SER A 177 -6.94 1.29 -22.62
N TYR A 178 -6.98 1.84 -21.41
CA TYR A 178 -7.48 3.20 -21.16
C TYR A 178 -6.48 4.11 -20.47
N PHE A 179 -5.68 3.60 -19.53
CA PHE A 179 -4.74 4.44 -18.79
C PHE A 179 -3.37 4.54 -19.45
N ASN A 180 -3.06 3.66 -20.42
CA ASN A 180 -1.78 3.67 -21.15
C ASN A 180 -0.54 3.64 -20.23
N LEU A 181 -0.71 3.21 -18.97
CA LEU A 181 0.30 3.29 -17.91
C LEU A 181 1.53 2.43 -18.24
N VAL A 182 1.31 1.27 -18.85
CA VAL A 182 2.37 0.34 -19.27
C VAL A 182 3.21 0.89 -20.43
N LEU A 183 2.65 1.80 -21.24
CA LEU A 183 3.36 2.40 -22.39
C LEU A 183 4.04 3.72 -22.05
N GLN A 184 3.66 4.41 -20.97
CA GLN A 184 4.22 5.72 -20.60
C GLN A 184 5.20 5.68 -19.42
N ILE A 185 5.24 4.62 -18.63
CA ILE A 185 6.28 4.46 -17.62
C ILE A 185 7.51 3.87 -18.29
N SER A 186 8.49 4.72 -18.60
CA SER A 186 9.80 4.24 -19.06
C SER A 186 10.46 3.41 -17.95
N GLU A 187 11.24 2.37 -18.31
CA GLU A 187 12.01 1.58 -17.33
C GLU A 187 12.81 2.46 -16.35
N GLY A 188 13.30 3.61 -16.80
CA GLY A 188 14.04 4.57 -15.98
C GLY A 188 13.18 5.26 -14.90
N THR A 189 11.91 5.55 -15.19
CA THR A 189 10.98 6.17 -14.23
C THR A 189 10.58 5.18 -13.13
N PHE A 190 10.39 3.90 -13.49
CA PHE A 190 10.12 2.83 -12.53
C PHE A 190 11.32 2.59 -11.60
N TYR A 191 12.54 2.59 -12.14
CA TYR A 191 13.78 2.50 -11.35
C TYR A 191 13.91 3.63 -10.33
N HIS A 192 13.51 4.86 -10.68
CA HIS A 192 13.51 5.98 -9.74
C HIS A 192 12.45 5.86 -8.66
N LEU A 193 11.23 5.43 -9.01
CA LEU A 193 10.12 5.19 -8.07
C LEU A 193 10.47 4.07 -7.07
N GLU A 194 11.02 2.97 -7.54
CA GLU A 194 11.50 1.88 -6.67
C GLU A 194 12.68 2.31 -5.81
N LYS A 195 13.59 3.13 -6.34
CA LYS A 195 14.69 3.67 -5.56
C LYS A 195 14.19 4.62 -4.47
N GLU A 196 13.13 5.39 -4.71
CA GLU A 196 12.50 6.24 -3.69
C GLU A 196 11.77 5.41 -2.63
N MET A 197 11.07 4.33 -3.02
CA MET A 197 10.45 3.38 -2.07
C MET A 197 11.50 2.67 -1.21
N ASN A 198 12.56 2.13 -1.83
CA ASN A 198 13.68 1.49 -1.14
C ASN A 198 14.48 2.49 -0.28
N GLN A 199 14.55 3.77 -0.65
CA GLN A 199 15.15 4.81 0.20
C GLN A 199 14.28 5.13 1.42
N GLY A 200 12.95 5.07 1.29
CA GLY A 200 12.02 5.15 2.41
C GLY A 200 12.22 4.01 3.40
N ASP A 201 12.30 2.78 2.89
CA ASP A 201 12.58 1.59 3.69
C ASP A 201 13.98 1.63 4.31
N ASN A 202 15.01 2.03 3.55
CA ASN A 202 16.37 2.17 4.08
C ASN A 202 16.45 3.26 5.16
N LYS A 203 15.74 4.38 5.03
CA LYS A 203 15.68 5.40 6.09
C LYS A 203 15.01 4.85 7.35
N ARG A 204 13.93 4.09 7.21
CA ARG A 204 13.21 3.50 8.34
C ARG A 204 14.01 2.39 9.01
N ILE A 205 14.60 1.48 8.24
CA ILE A 205 15.49 0.41 8.71
C ILE A 205 16.71 1.02 9.39
N TYR A 206 17.31 2.06 8.79
CA TYR A 206 18.42 2.79 9.39
C TYR A 206 18.02 3.42 10.73
N SER A 207 16.85 4.06 10.81
CA SER A 207 16.35 4.65 12.07
C SER A 207 16.14 3.60 13.16
N LEU A 208 15.55 2.44 12.82
CA LEU A 208 15.33 1.35 13.77
C LEU A 208 16.65 0.74 14.26
N LYS A 209 17.59 0.48 13.35
CA LYS A 209 18.92 -0.03 13.71
C LYS A 209 19.73 0.99 14.51
N LEU A 210 19.58 2.29 14.23
CA LEU A 210 20.23 3.36 14.99
C LEU A 210 19.69 3.42 16.42
N ASP A 211 18.38 3.31 16.62
CA ASP A 211 17.78 3.24 17.95
C ASP A 211 18.22 2.00 18.72
N GLU A 212 18.32 0.84 18.05
CA GLU A 212 18.83 -0.39 18.65
C GLU A 212 20.30 -0.26 19.06
N PHE A 213 21.12 0.32 18.17
CA PHE A 213 22.52 0.63 18.42
C PHE A 213 22.68 1.55 19.64
N LEU A 214 21.91 2.64 19.73
CA LEU A 214 21.95 3.59 20.84
C LEU A 214 21.55 2.94 22.18
N LYS A 215 20.53 2.06 22.18
CA LYS A 215 20.13 1.29 23.37
C LYS A 215 21.24 0.37 23.85
N LYS A 216 21.86 -0.40 22.96
CA LYS A 216 22.95 -1.31 23.31
C LYS A 216 24.21 -0.56 23.73
N TYR A 217 24.52 0.56 23.09
CA TYR A 217 25.64 1.43 23.47
C TYR A 217 25.45 2.05 24.86
N ALA A 218 24.24 2.49 25.21
CA ALA A 218 23.92 2.94 26.56
C ALA A 218 24.12 1.81 27.58
N ALA A 219 23.62 0.60 27.29
CA ALA A 219 23.80 -0.56 28.16
C ALA A 219 25.28 -0.97 28.33
N TYR A 220 26.09 -0.88 27.26
CA TYR A 220 27.54 -1.13 27.33
C TYR A 220 28.28 -0.07 28.16
N LYS A 221 27.86 1.19 28.06
CA LYS A 221 28.44 2.28 28.87
C LYS A 221 28.15 2.10 30.36
N GLU A 222 27.00 1.52 30.70
CA GLU A 222 26.62 1.21 32.08
C GLU A 222 27.25 -0.09 32.58
N ASN A 223 27.34 -1.12 31.74
CA ASN A 223 27.92 -2.42 32.08
C ASN A 223 28.73 -3.00 30.90
N PRO A 224 30.05 -2.75 30.85
CA PRO A 224 30.88 -3.15 29.72
C PRO A 224 31.08 -4.67 29.68
N THR A 225 30.31 -5.36 28.85
CA THR A 225 30.50 -6.80 28.57
C THR A 225 31.00 -7.04 27.16
N LEU A 226 31.78 -8.12 26.98
CA LEU A 226 32.31 -8.52 25.68
C LEU A 226 31.19 -8.85 24.66
N GLU A 227 30.07 -9.36 25.15
CA GLU A 227 28.88 -9.66 24.35
C GLU A 227 28.20 -8.38 23.83
N LEU A 228 28.03 -7.37 24.68
CA LEU A 228 27.51 -6.06 24.26
C LEU A 228 28.46 -5.36 23.29
N LYS A 229 29.78 -5.44 23.53
CA LYS A 229 30.79 -4.89 22.61
C LYS A 229 30.66 -5.50 21.21
N LYS A 230 30.56 -6.83 21.12
CA LYS A 230 30.38 -7.53 19.84
C LYS A 230 29.09 -7.09 19.14
N ASN A 231 27.97 -7.09 19.86
CA ASN A 231 26.67 -6.69 19.31
C ASN A 231 26.62 -5.24 18.82
N ILE A 232 27.34 -4.32 19.47
CA ILE A 232 27.47 -2.92 19.03
C ILE A 232 28.29 -2.81 17.76
N MET A 233 29.38 -3.58 17.65
CA MET A 233 30.24 -3.59 16.45
C MET A 233 29.52 -4.18 15.24
N ASP A 234 28.81 -5.29 15.43
CA ASP A 234 28.01 -5.92 14.38
C ASP A 234 26.92 -4.93 13.86
N LEU A 235 26.22 -4.23 14.77
CA LEU A 235 25.25 -3.19 14.39
C LEU A 235 25.89 -1.96 13.72
N ALA A 236 27.11 -1.59 14.12
CA ALA A 236 27.84 -0.48 13.51
C ALA A 236 28.24 -0.77 12.05
N GLU A 237 28.63 -2.02 11.75
CA GLU A 237 28.91 -2.45 10.37
C GLU A 237 27.64 -2.45 9.51
N GLU A 238 26.52 -2.95 10.04
CA GLU A 238 25.23 -2.91 9.36
C GLU A 238 24.75 -1.48 9.08
N LEU A 239 24.94 -0.56 10.04
CA LEU A 239 24.62 0.86 9.87
C LEU A 239 25.53 1.55 8.83
N ARG A 240 26.80 1.15 8.74
CA ARG A 240 27.75 1.65 7.73
C ARG A 240 27.42 1.14 6.34
N ALA A 241 26.96 -0.10 6.21
CA ALA A 241 26.47 -0.66 4.94
C ALA A 241 25.20 0.06 4.44
N LEU A 242 24.35 0.53 5.36
CA LEU A 242 23.13 1.28 5.04
C LEU A 242 23.36 2.78 4.80
N ASN A 243 24.40 3.37 5.41
CA ASN A 243 24.76 4.77 5.26
C ASN A 243 26.27 4.95 5.37
N GLU A 244 26.94 5.18 4.23
CA GLU A 244 28.39 5.37 4.15
C GLU A 244 28.90 6.57 4.98
N LYS A 245 28.02 7.50 5.38
CA LYS A 245 28.37 8.63 6.26
C LYS A 245 28.33 8.29 7.76
N PHE A 246 27.84 7.10 8.12
CA PHE A 246 27.81 6.66 9.51
C PHE A 246 29.24 6.41 10.00
N THR A 247 29.65 7.18 11.01
CA THR A 247 30.98 7.10 11.61
C THR A 247 30.84 6.70 13.07
N PHE A 248 31.45 5.57 13.43
CA PHE A 248 31.61 5.11 14.79
C PHE A 248 33.02 4.56 14.91
N GLY A 249 33.82 5.17 15.77
CA GLY A 249 35.22 4.79 16.00
C GLY A 249 35.30 3.59 16.93
N GLU A 250 36.21 2.66 16.62
CA GLU A 250 36.58 1.57 17.52
C GLU A 250 37.04 2.13 18.88
N PHE A 251 36.70 1.42 19.96
CA PHE A 251 37.12 1.70 21.33
C PHE A 251 38.58 1.35 21.57
#